data_AF-A0A516Q0F9-F1
#
_entry.id   AF-A0A516Q0F9-F1
#
_cell.length_a   1.000
_cell.length_b   1.000
_cell.length_c   1.000
_cell.angle_alpha   90.00
_cell.angle_beta   90.00
_cell.angle_gamma   90.00
#
_symmetry.space_group_name_H-M   'P 1'
#
loop_
_entity.id
_entity.type
_entity.pdbx_description
1 polymer ?
#
loop_
_entity_poly.entity_id
_entity_poly.type
_entity_poly.pdbx_seq_one_letter_code
_entity_poly.pdbx_strand_id
1 'polypeptide(L)'
;MTSISTALPAVSGRLKAARRQRVRHRPGRPALDVAGRELGSLLSRVLSTDAAGQVVAEDELLRLRRLALSGRQRDHDGLSIAVLAILADHFDDDAARSWLPVALAQAGRFGAAVEQELIFARGRPRLEYYPIVITALQQLGRDAEAARQLRFLRRKFRGLDRQFTDIWGDDQLSVVYRRLHRRLATTDGALPVFQHLPFCAGSSMQFSLGLVVPWSRTLQISRRWGLLQVKQASALGPHEVAELMLVHQHHPYPLRLAGRQLRHFTVLRDPVSQIRSGFYKRAARDKIITTRDSKSAGFAEHADYTIRAGLTNMLAKMIVTTHPELVSAYRRRYRQPTSYTMINYEEELFFLDATRLFSEERLLRMARETLDHNFSVVGTMAHLAAGHLACTAATGAPVAHQLSHRGRSGQPTEPDQGPVERRLREANGVDQQLFDEYTERFEAHHADLIRAVEGGV
;
A
#
# COMPACT_ATOMS: atom_id res chain seq x y z
N MET A 1 46.97 20.26 -20.94
CA MET A 1 47.28 18.82 -20.81
C MET A 1 47.71 18.56 -19.37
N THR A 2 46.79 18.06 -18.54
CA THR A 2 47.07 17.68 -17.15
C THR A 2 46.11 16.55 -16.75
N SER A 3 46.64 15.33 -16.88
CA SER A 3 46.37 14.07 -16.17
C SER A 3 45.00 13.81 -15.50
N ILE A 4 44.25 12.88 -16.10
CA ILE A 4 43.10 12.13 -15.56
C ILE A 4 43.63 10.99 -14.68
N SER A 5 44.15 11.30 -13.48
CA SER A 5 44.69 10.26 -12.57
C SER A 5 44.19 10.34 -11.13
N THR A 6 43.40 11.36 -10.77
CA THR A 6 42.97 11.59 -9.38
C THR A 6 41.51 11.26 -9.07
N ALA A 7 40.70 10.84 -10.05
CA ALA A 7 39.25 10.60 -9.87
C ALA A 7 38.85 9.16 -9.44
N LEU A 8 39.68 8.16 -9.71
CA LEU A 8 39.40 6.75 -9.41
C LEU A 8 39.36 6.39 -7.90
N PRO A 9 40.11 7.02 -6.98
CA PRO A 9 40.03 6.71 -5.55
C PRO A 9 38.71 7.18 -4.89
N ALA A 10 38.08 8.23 -5.43
CA ALA A 10 36.88 8.83 -4.84
C ALA A 10 35.61 7.98 -5.03
N VAL A 11 35.50 7.28 -6.17
CA VAL A 11 34.39 6.36 -6.47
C VAL A 11 34.50 5.07 -5.65
N SER A 12 35.72 4.55 -5.45
CA SER A 12 36.01 3.42 -4.56
C SER A 12 35.74 3.76 -3.08
N GLY A 13 36.03 5.00 -2.66
CA GLY A 13 35.73 5.50 -1.32
C GLY A 13 34.23 5.61 -1.02
N ARG A 14 33.42 6.09 -1.98
CA ARG A 14 31.95 6.17 -1.85
C ARG A 14 31.27 4.80 -1.88
N LEU A 15 31.77 3.86 -2.68
CA LEU A 15 31.33 2.45 -2.65
C LEU A 15 31.68 1.76 -1.33
N LYS A 16 32.85 2.05 -0.73
CA LYS A 16 33.22 1.55 0.61
C LYS A 16 32.39 2.17 1.74
N ALA A 17 31.96 3.42 1.63
CA ALA A 17 31.07 4.06 2.59
C ALA A 17 29.66 3.46 2.54
N ALA A 18 29.12 3.19 1.33
CA ALA A 18 27.86 2.46 1.15
C ALA A 18 27.94 1.01 1.69
N ARG A 19 29.12 0.37 1.62
CA ARG A 19 29.36 -0.97 2.16
C ARG A 19 29.51 -1.02 3.69
N ARG A 20 29.75 0.13 4.36
CA ARG A 20 29.98 0.21 5.81
C ARG A 20 28.73 0.51 6.63
N GLN A 21 27.62 0.92 6.02
CA GLN A 21 26.30 0.75 6.64
C GLN A 21 25.85 -0.70 6.43
N ARG A 22 26.29 -1.60 7.32
CA ARG A 22 25.74 -2.95 7.42
C ARG A 22 24.27 -2.85 7.85
N VAL A 23 23.38 -2.63 6.90
CA VAL A 23 21.98 -3.04 7.04
C VAL A 23 22.03 -4.56 7.12
N ARG A 24 21.65 -5.10 8.28
CA ARG A 24 21.61 -6.54 8.51
C ARG A 24 20.82 -7.21 7.39
N HIS A 25 21.47 -8.05 6.59
CA HIS A 25 20.83 -8.92 5.61
C HIS A 25 19.60 -9.57 6.26
N ARG A 26 18.42 -9.35 5.68
CA ARG A 26 17.22 -10.13 6.00
C ARG A 26 17.24 -11.38 5.12
N PRO A 27 17.51 -12.58 5.65
CA PRO A 27 17.48 -13.79 4.85
C PRO A 27 16.01 -14.20 4.66
N GLY A 28 15.66 -14.48 3.40
CA GLY A 28 14.39 -15.13 3.06
C GLY A 28 13.66 -14.45 1.92
N ARG A 29 14.04 -14.78 0.68
CA ARG A 29 13.15 -15.00 -0.49
C ARG A 29 13.99 -15.36 -1.74
N PRO A 30 14.07 -16.64 -2.15
CA PRO A 30 14.93 -17.08 -3.26
C PRO A 30 14.47 -16.59 -4.65
N ALA A 31 13.22 -16.18 -4.83
CA ALA A 31 12.70 -15.67 -6.10
C ALA A 31 12.97 -14.17 -6.34
N LEU A 32 13.44 -13.42 -5.33
CA LEU A 32 13.69 -11.97 -5.43
C LEU A 32 15.11 -11.61 -5.89
N ASP A 33 15.97 -12.62 -6.06
CA ASP A 33 17.40 -12.42 -6.31
C ASP A 33 17.75 -12.41 -7.81
N VAL A 34 16.85 -12.82 -8.71
CA VAL A 34 17.17 -12.89 -10.16
C VAL A 34 17.29 -11.49 -10.78
N ALA A 35 16.30 -10.61 -10.54
CA ALA A 35 16.32 -9.25 -11.09
C ALA A 35 17.42 -8.37 -10.46
N GLY A 36 17.71 -8.56 -9.16
CA GLY A 36 18.81 -7.88 -8.48
C GLY A 36 20.18 -8.34 -8.99
N ARG A 37 20.37 -9.65 -9.20
CA ARG A 37 21.58 -10.20 -9.81
C ARG A 37 21.75 -9.79 -11.27
N GLU A 38 20.67 -9.77 -12.05
CA GLU A 38 20.71 -9.26 -13.43
C GLU A 38 21.09 -7.77 -13.45
N LEU A 39 20.48 -6.96 -12.59
CA LEU A 39 20.80 -5.54 -12.46
C LEU A 39 22.26 -5.32 -12.07
N GLY A 40 22.76 -6.05 -11.07
CA GLY A 40 24.15 -5.96 -10.62
C GLY A 40 25.16 -6.44 -11.67
N SER A 41 24.86 -7.53 -12.36
CA SER A 41 25.70 -8.06 -13.44
C SER A 41 25.78 -7.09 -14.61
N LEU A 42 24.63 -6.54 -15.05
CA LEU A 42 24.59 -5.55 -16.13
C LEU A 42 25.33 -4.27 -15.73
N LEU A 43 25.12 -3.77 -14.51
CA LEU A 43 25.84 -2.60 -14.00
C LEU A 43 27.35 -2.84 -14.04
N SER A 44 27.81 -3.99 -13.53
CA SER A 44 29.23 -4.32 -13.53
C SER A 44 29.81 -4.37 -14.94
N ARG A 45 29.07 -4.93 -15.90
CA ARG A 45 29.52 -4.98 -17.31
C ARG A 45 29.62 -3.57 -17.90
N VAL A 46 28.58 -2.76 -17.75
CA VAL A 46 28.54 -1.37 -18.23
C VAL A 46 29.72 -0.56 -17.67
N LEU A 47 29.96 -0.65 -16.36
CA LEU A 47 31.08 0.06 -15.72
C LEU A 47 32.45 -0.47 -16.15
N SER A 48 32.59 -1.77 -16.41
CA SER A 48 33.85 -2.34 -16.92
C SER A 48 34.13 -1.91 -18.36
N THR A 49 33.11 -1.89 -19.22
CA THR A 49 33.22 -1.40 -20.61
C THR A 49 33.65 0.07 -20.61
N ASP A 50 32.97 0.90 -19.81
CA ASP A 50 33.31 2.32 -19.66
C ASP A 50 34.73 2.53 -19.10
N ALA A 51 35.11 1.78 -18.06
CA ALA A 51 36.45 1.85 -17.48
C ALA A 51 37.56 1.38 -18.44
N ALA A 52 37.24 0.53 -19.43
CA ALA A 52 38.13 0.15 -20.51
C ALA A 52 38.25 1.23 -21.62
N GLY A 53 37.57 2.37 -21.46
CA GLY A 53 37.52 3.47 -22.43
C GLY A 53 36.65 3.17 -23.65
N GLN A 54 35.80 2.15 -23.58
CA GLN A 54 34.91 1.76 -24.66
C GLN A 54 33.56 2.49 -24.54
N VAL A 55 32.98 2.86 -25.68
CA VAL A 55 31.65 3.49 -25.71
C VAL A 55 30.60 2.46 -25.28
N VAL A 56 29.90 2.74 -24.20
CA VAL A 56 28.75 1.93 -23.75
C VAL A 56 27.56 2.21 -24.68
N ALA A 57 26.92 1.16 -25.16
CA ALA A 57 25.79 1.29 -26.07
C ALA A 57 24.54 1.84 -25.35
N GLU A 58 23.78 2.71 -26.04
CA GLU A 58 22.60 3.37 -25.47
C GLU A 58 21.51 2.37 -25.03
N ASP A 59 21.38 1.25 -25.74
CA ASP A 59 20.43 0.19 -25.43
C ASP A 59 20.77 -0.54 -24.12
N GLU A 60 22.06 -0.67 -23.79
CA GLU A 60 22.52 -1.20 -22.49
C GLU A 60 22.17 -0.25 -21.35
N LEU A 61 22.41 1.05 -21.50
CA LEU A 61 22.03 2.07 -20.51
C LEU A 61 20.51 2.11 -20.31
N LEU A 62 19.74 2.05 -21.40
CA LEU A 62 18.29 1.96 -21.38
C LEU A 62 17.80 0.69 -20.67
N ARG A 63 18.42 -0.46 -20.93
CA ARG A 63 18.09 -1.73 -20.27
C ARG A 63 18.40 -1.63 -18.78
N LEU A 64 19.56 -1.09 -18.41
CA LEU A 64 19.98 -0.90 -17.03
C LEU A 64 18.98 -0.03 -16.27
N ARG A 65 18.57 1.10 -16.86
CA ARG A 65 17.51 1.98 -16.33
C ARG A 65 16.19 1.25 -16.15
N ARG A 66 15.73 0.48 -17.14
CA ARG A 66 14.47 -0.28 -17.06
C ARG A 66 14.49 -1.32 -15.94
N LEU A 67 15.61 -2.02 -15.77
CA LEU A 67 15.78 -2.99 -14.68
C LEU A 67 15.77 -2.30 -13.31
N ALA A 68 16.53 -1.20 -13.16
CA ALA A 68 16.53 -0.40 -11.93
C ALA A 68 15.12 0.07 -11.57
N LEU A 69 14.40 0.64 -12.54
CA LEU A 69 13.04 1.14 -12.32
C LEU A 69 12.04 0.02 -12.03
N SER A 70 12.12 -1.13 -12.69
CA SER A 70 11.19 -2.24 -12.44
C SER A 70 11.39 -2.89 -11.06
N GLY A 71 12.64 -2.94 -10.57
CA GLY A 71 12.99 -3.49 -9.26
C GLY A 71 12.82 -2.53 -8.07
N ARG A 72 12.73 -1.21 -8.31
CA ARG A 72 12.89 -0.17 -7.27
C ARG A 72 12.03 -0.31 -6.02
N GLN A 73 10.81 -0.83 -6.14
CA GLN A 73 9.88 -0.97 -5.00
C GLN A 73 10.23 -2.14 -4.07
N ARG A 74 11.23 -2.94 -4.45
CA ARG A 74 11.69 -4.15 -3.75
C ARG A 74 13.19 -4.09 -3.46
N ASP A 75 13.83 -2.98 -3.84
CA ASP A 75 15.26 -2.76 -3.71
C ASP A 75 15.57 -2.20 -2.32
N HIS A 76 15.68 -3.10 -1.35
CA HIS A 76 16.02 -2.75 0.02
C HIS A 76 17.50 -2.39 0.20
N ASP A 77 18.36 -2.83 -0.73
CA ASP A 77 19.81 -2.59 -0.69
C ASP A 77 20.19 -1.25 -1.35
N GLY A 78 19.25 -0.60 -2.04
CA GLY A 78 19.44 0.69 -2.69
C GLY A 78 20.20 0.63 -4.02
N LEU A 79 20.34 -0.56 -4.61
CA LEU A 79 21.03 -0.77 -5.88
C LEU A 79 20.34 -0.04 -7.05
N SER A 80 19.01 -0.09 -7.15
CA SER A 80 18.23 0.64 -8.14
C SER A 80 18.46 2.15 -8.05
N ILE A 81 18.53 2.70 -6.83
CA ILE A 81 18.80 4.14 -6.64
C ILE A 81 20.24 4.47 -7.02
N ALA A 82 21.20 3.62 -6.61
CA ALA A 82 22.60 3.80 -6.98
C ALA A 82 22.80 3.77 -8.50
N VAL A 83 22.14 2.83 -9.19
CA VAL A 83 22.13 2.77 -10.66
C VAL A 83 21.56 4.03 -11.28
N LEU A 84 20.43 4.54 -10.77
CA LEU A 84 19.86 5.80 -11.28
C LEU A 84 20.79 6.98 -11.06
N ALA A 85 21.46 7.06 -9.92
CA ALA A 85 22.45 8.11 -9.64
C ALA A 85 23.68 8.01 -10.57
N ILE A 86 24.20 6.79 -10.80
CA ILE A 86 25.32 6.57 -11.73
C ILE A 86 24.92 6.97 -13.15
N LEU A 87 23.75 6.52 -13.62
CA LEU A 87 23.26 6.90 -14.95
C LEU A 87 23.11 8.43 -15.07
N ALA A 88 22.55 9.06 -14.04
CA ALA A 88 22.34 10.50 -13.99
C ALA A 88 23.66 11.31 -14.02
N ASP A 89 24.64 10.93 -13.21
CA ASP A 89 25.84 11.74 -12.97
C ASP A 89 26.99 11.36 -13.90
N HIS A 90 27.17 10.06 -14.18
CA HIS A 90 28.32 9.54 -14.94
C HIS A 90 28.02 9.40 -16.43
N PHE A 91 26.79 9.04 -16.78
CA PHE A 91 26.38 8.84 -18.17
C PHE A 91 25.49 9.96 -18.72
N ASP A 92 25.36 11.07 -17.99
CA ASP A 92 24.52 12.22 -18.35
C ASP A 92 23.08 11.85 -18.75
N ASP A 93 22.51 10.82 -18.11
CA ASP A 93 21.18 10.31 -18.42
C ASP A 93 20.07 11.19 -17.80
N ASP A 94 19.53 12.10 -18.60
CA ASP A 94 18.43 12.99 -18.20
C ASP A 94 17.16 12.26 -17.75
N ALA A 95 16.90 11.04 -18.26
CA ALA A 95 15.76 10.26 -17.81
C ALA A 95 16.01 9.74 -16.38
N ALA A 96 17.22 9.28 -16.09
CA ALA A 96 17.62 8.85 -14.75
C ALA A 96 17.62 10.02 -13.77
N ARG A 97 18.17 11.19 -14.15
CA ARG A 97 18.07 12.45 -13.39
C ARG A 97 16.62 12.82 -13.07
N SER A 98 15.71 12.72 -14.04
CA SER A 98 14.27 12.97 -13.84
C SER A 98 13.63 12.00 -12.84
N TRP A 99 14.13 10.76 -12.73
CA TRP A 99 13.60 9.74 -11.83
C TRP A 99 14.18 9.79 -10.42
N LEU A 100 15.41 10.28 -10.26
CA LEU A 100 16.17 10.24 -9.01
C LEU A 100 15.43 10.87 -7.80
N PRO A 101 14.90 12.11 -7.85
CA PRO A 101 14.14 12.68 -6.72
C PRO A 101 12.92 11.81 -6.33
N VAL A 102 12.19 11.28 -7.32
CA VAL A 102 11.03 10.42 -7.08
C VAL A 102 11.44 9.08 -6.45
N ALA A 103 12.51 8.46 -6.95
CA ALA A 103 13.02 7.19 -6.43
C ALA A 103 13.54 7.33 -5.00
N LEU A 104 14.28 8.41 -4.71
CA LEU A 104 14.77 8.74 -3.36
C LEU A 104 13.61 8.98 -2.39
N ALA A 105 12.60 9.76 -2.79
CA ALA A 105 11.41 10.01 -1.98
C ALA A 105 10.60 8.72 -1.72
N GLN A 106 10.43 7.86 -2.73
CA GLN A 106 9.80 6.54 -2.58
C GLN A 106 10.57 5.63 -1.61
N ALA A 107 11.90 5.75 -1.59
CA ALA A 107 12.78 5.07 -0.66
C ALA A 107 12.95 5.79 0.69
N GLY A 108 12.15 6.83 0.96
CA GLY A 108 12.12 7.50 2.26
C GLY A 108 13.38 8.29 2.58
N ARG A 109 14.23 8.55 1.58
CA ARG A 109 15.47 9.36 1.69
C ARG A 109 15.13 10.83 1.42
N PHE A 110 14.32 11.42 2.29
CA PHE A 110 13.71 12.73 2.03
C PHE A 110 14.72 13.85 1.81
N GLY A 111 15.74 13.98 2.68
CA GLY A 111 16.77 15.02 2.53
C GLY A 111 17.43 14.98 1.16
N ALA A 112 17.95 13.80 0.78
CA ALA A 112 18.54 13.60 -0.54
C ALA A 112 17.54 13.85 -1.68
N ALA A 113 16.28 13.45 -1.53
CA ALA A 113 15.25 13.63 -2.56
C ALA A 113 14.96 15.10 -2.87
N VAL A 114 14.94 15.97 -1.85
CA VAL A 114 14.61 17.40 -2.00
C VAL A 114 15.82 18.26 -2.37
N GLU A 115 17.02 17.72 -2.25
CA GLU A 115 18.26 18.33 -2.77
C GLU A 115 18.41 18.16 -4.29
N GLN A 116 17.72 17.16 -4.87
CA GLN A 116 17.72 16.95 -6.31
C GLN A 116 16.78 17.93 -7.02
N GLU A 117 17.25 18.53 -8.10
CA GLU A 117 16.41 19.33 -8.98
C GLU A 117 15.39 18.45 -9.72
N LEU A 118 14.13 18.90 -9.78
CA LEU A 118 13.11 18.25 -10.58
C LEU A 118 13.24 18.64 -12.05
N ILE A 119 13.93 17.80 -12.81
CA ILE A 119 14.01 17.92 -14.27
C ILE A 119 12.96 17.05 -14.98
N PHE A 120 12.67 17.35 -16.25
CA PHE A 120 11.56 16.75 -16.98
C PHE A 120 11.94 16.35 -18.40
N ALA A 121 12.66 15.25 -18.53
CA ALA A 121 13.15 14.75 -19.81
C ALA A 121 12.26 13.63 -20.41
N ARG A 122 12.60 13.19 -21.61
CA ARG A 122 12.02 11.97 -22.21
C ARG A 122 12.37 10.77 -21.33
N GLY A 123 11.38 9.92 -21.03
CA GLY A 123 11.58 8.76 -20.14
C GLY A 123 11.41 9.05 -18.63
N ARG A 124 11.04 10.28 -18.27
CA ARG A 124 10.68 10.70 -16.90
C ARG A 124 9.56 9.85 -16.25
N PRO A 125 9.37 9.96 -14.92
CA PRO A 125 8.21 9.39 -14.25
C PRO A 125 6.87 9.80 -14.87
N ARG A 126 5.89 8.90 -14.80
CA ARG A 126 4.49 9.26 -15.00
C ARG A 126 4.08 10.30 -13.96
N LEU A 127 3.15 11.17 -14.35
CA LEU A 127 2.69 12.31 -13.56
C LEU A 127 2.23 11.91 -12.15
N GLU A 128 1.56 10.77 -12.06
CA GLU A 128 1.02 10.21 -10.81
C GLU A 128 2.10 9.91 -9.75
N TYR A 129 3.39 9.85 -10.11
CA TYR A 129 4.47 9.55 -9.15
C TYR A 129 5.13 10.78 -8.50
N TYR A 130 4.98 11.99 -9.05
CA TYR A 130 5.61 13.19 -8.47
C TYR A 130 5.07 13.62 -7.10
N PRO A 131 3.78 13.39 -6.73
CA PRO A 131 3.26 13.76 -5.42
C PRO A 131 4.03 13.20 -4.21
N ILE A 132 4.78 12.11 -4.39
CA ILE A 132 5.64 11.57 -3.33
C ILE A 132 6.74 12.56 -2.88
N VAL A 133 7.21 13.43 -3.77
CA VAL A 133 8.21 14.47 -3.46
C VAL A 133 7.58 15.57 -2.62
N ILE A 134 6.30 15.87 -2.84
CA ILE A 134 5.53 16.82 -2.02
C ILE A 134 5.41 16.31 -0.59
N THR A 135 5.17 15.00 -0.43
CA THR A 135 5.19 14.35 0.88
C THR A 135 6.58 14.44 1.52
N ALA A 136 7.66 14.22 0.77
CA ALA A 136 9.03 14.36 1.31
C ALA A 136 9.31 15.79 1.82
N LEU A 137 8.90 16.82 1.08
CA LEU A 137 9.05 18.22 1.51
C LEU A 137 8.26 18.52 2.80
N GLN A 138 7.01 18.06 2.90
CA GLN A 138 6.18 18.23 4.09
C GLN A 138 6.78 17.54 5.31
N GLN A 139 7.29 16.31 5.15
CA GLN A 139 7.92 15.56 6.24
C GLN A 139 9.22 16.20 6.76
N LEU A 140 9.83 17.10 5.98
CA LEU A 140 10.97 17.92 6.39
C LEU A 140 10.58 19.30 6.93
N GLY A 141 9.28 19.56 7.12
CA GLY A 141 8.77 20.86 7.58
C GLY A 141 8.86 21.97 6.52
N ARG A 142 9.05 21.63 5.24
CA ARG A 142 9.16 22.60 4.12
C ARG A 142 7.81 22.83 3.45
N ASP A 143 6.76 23.10 4.23
CA ASP A 143 5.37 23.18 3.74
C ASP A 143 5.15 24.22 2.64
N ALA A 144 5.74 25.41 2.79
CA ALA A 144 5.63 26.47 1.79
C ALA A 144 6.23 26.05 0.44
N GLU A 145 7.29 25.24 0.47
CA GLU A 145 7.94 24.71 -0.71
C GLU A 145 7.15 23.55 -1.32
N ALA A 146 6.62 22.65 -0.49
CA ALA A 146 5.70 21.61 -0.93
C ALA A 146 4.52 22.21 -1.72
N ALA A 147 3.90 23.27 -1.19
CA ALA A 147 2.82 23.98 -1.85
C ALA A 147 3.25 24.65 -3.17
N ARG A 148 4.42 25.31 -3.20
CA ARG A 148 4.97 25.91 -4.43
C ARG A 148 5.25 24.85 -5.50
N GLN A 149 5.85 23.74 -5.10
CA GLN A 149 6.21 22.64 -5.99
C GLN A 149 4.97 21.98 -6.58
N LEU A 150 3.93 21.76 -5.78
CA LEU A 150 2.66 21.24 -6.27
C LEU A 150 2.02 22.19 -7.29
N ARG A 151 1.96 23.50 -7.00
CA ARG A 151 1.45 24.51 -7.97
C ARG A 151 2.27 24.53 -9.26
N PHE A 152 3.58 24.34 -9.18
CA PHE A 152 4.42 24.21 -10.37
C PHE A 152 4.06 22.94 -11.18
N LEU A 153 3.93 21.78 -10.53
CA LEU A 153 3.55 20.53 -11.18
C LEU A 153 2.18 20.64 -11.88
N ARG A 154 1.19 21.28 -11.24
CA ARG A 154 -0.15 21.53 -11.81
C ARG A 154 -0.10 22.39 -13.07
N ARG A 155 0.66 23.50 -13.03
CA ARG A 155 0.88 24.36 -14.21
C ARG A 155 1.59 23.63 -15.34
N LYS A 156 2.57 22.78 -15.01
CA LYS A 156 3.34 22.00 -15.99
C LYS A 156 2.54 20.86 -16.61
N PHE A 157 1.59 20.28 -15.86
CA PHE A 157 0.88 19.07 -16.24
C PHE A 157 -0.63 19.21 -16.19
N ARG A 158 -1.23 19.43 -17.36
CA ARG A 158 -2.69 19.41 -17.52
C ARG A 158 -3.26 18.09 -17.02
N GLY A 159 -4.30 18.17 -16.20
CA GLY A 159 -5.01 17.01 -15.65
C GLY A 159 -4.53 16.54 -14.27
N LEU A 160 -3.44 17.07 -13.72
CA LEU A 160 -3.03 16.74 -12.35
C LEU A 160 -4.09 17.16 -11.33
N ASP A 161 -4.74 18.31 -11.55
CA ASP A 161 -5.84 18.83 -10.71
C ASP A 161 -7.06 17.89 -10.65
N ARG A 162 -7.29 17.13 -11.72
CA ARG A 162 -8.37 16.14 -11.80
C ARG A 162 -7.99 14.79 -11.20
N GLN A 163 -6.69 14.56 -10.96
CA GLN A 163 -6.17 13.30 -10.42
C GLN A 163 -5.82 13.39 -8.94
N PHE A 164 -5.60 14.61 -8.42
CA PHE A 164 -5.14 14.79 -7.04
C PHE A 164 -5.82 15.99 -6.37
N THR A 165 -6.26 15.78 -5.13
CA THR A 165 -6.65 16.83 -4.18
C THR A 165 -5.52 17.02 -3.15
N ASP A 166 -5.47 18.18 -2.51
CA ASP A 166 -4.40 18.53 -1.57
C ASP A 166 -4.90 19.47 -0.47
N ILE A 167 -4.06 19.68 0.54
CA ILE A 167 -4.42 20.52 1.69
C ILE A 167 -4.27 22.04 1.45
N TRP A 168 -3.67 22.47 0.35
CA TRP A 168 -3.42 23.89 0.06
C TRP A 168 -4.38 24.48 -0.97
N GLY A 169 -5.16 23.65 -1.67
CA GLY A 169 -6.17 24.11 -2.62
C GLY A 169 -7.30 24.90 -1.97
N ASP A 170 -7.93 25.75 -2.77
CA ASP A 170 -9.06 26.60 -2.37
C ASP A 170 -10.40 26.11 -2.96
N ASP A 171 -10.38 25.09 -3.82
CA ASP A 171 -11.59 24.43 -4.28
C ASP A 171 -12.29 23.67 -3.14
N GLN A 172 -13.59 23.44 -3.29
CA GLN A 172 -14.42 22.82 -2.26
C GLN A 172 -13.85 21.47 -1.77
N LEU A 173 -13.34 20.63 -2.68
CA LEU A 173 -12.81 19.33 -2.32
C LEU A 173 -11.52 19.47 -1.49
N SER A 174 -10.61 20.35 -1.89
CA SER A 174 -9.38 20.63 -1.15
C SER A 174 -9.66 21.24 0.24
N VAL A 175 -10.68 22.10 0.38
CA VAL A 175 -11.12 22.64 1.68
C VAL A 175 -11.60 21.52 2.62
N VAL A 176 -12.44 20.61 2.11
CA VAL A 176 -12.94 19.47 2.89
C VAL A 176 -11.81 18.50 3.23
N TYR A 177 -10.94 18.18 2.26
CA TYR A 177 -9.79 17.30 2.46
C TYR A 177 -8.83 17.86 3.51
N ARG A 178 -8.49 19.16 3.45
CA ARG A 178 -7.68 19.84 4.48
C ARG A 178 -8.29 19.71 5.88
N ARG A 179 -9.61 19.87 6.01
CA ARG A 179 -10.31 19.74 7.31
C ARG A 179 -10.19 18.30 7.84
N LEU A 180 -10.40 17.31 6.98
CA LEU A 180 -10.26 15.89 7.33
C LEU A 180 -8.83 15.52 7.70
N HIS A 181 -7.85 15.98 6.92
CA HIS A 181 -6.43 15.80 7.18
C HIS A 181 -6.07 16.32 8.57
N ARG A 182 -6.44 17.56 8.89
CA ARG A 182 -6.23 18.12 10.24
C ARG A 182 -6.91 17.28 11.32
N ARG A 183 -8.17 16.88 11.12
CA ARG A 183 -8.92 16.11 12.15
C ARG A 183 -8.34 14.72 12.41
N LEU A 184 -7.82 14.06 11.37
CA LEU A 184 -7.45 12.64 11.42
C LEU A 184 -5.95 12.40 11.56
N ALA A 185 -5.10 13.28 11.02
CA ALA A 185 -3.65 13.12 11.02
C ALA A 185 -2.99 13.64 12.30
N THR A 186 -3.65 14.53 13.05
CA THR A 186 -3.08 15.15 14.26
C THR A 186 -3.47 14.45 15.55
N THR A 187 -4.27 13.40 15.50
CA THR A 187 -4.76 12.70 16.69
C THR A 187 -3.70 11.69 17.15
N ASP A 188 -3.06 12.01 18.27
CA ASP A 188 -2.27 11.10 19.13
C ASP A 188 -0.95 10.53 18.54
N GLY A 189 -0.50 10.98 17.36
CA GLY A 189 0.73 10.47 16.74
C GLY A 189 0.68 8.97 16.38
N ALA A 190 -0.52 8.39 16.34
CA ALA A 190 -0.74 6.99 16.06
C ALA A 190 -0.27 6.63 14.64
N LEU A 191 0.35 5.45 14.49
CA LEU A 191 0.71 4.91 13.18
C LEU A 191 -0.56 4.41 12.48
N PRO A 192 -0.91 4.95 11.30
CA PRO A 192 -2.10 4.53 10.59
C PRO A 192 -1.93 3.12 10.00
N VAL A 193 -2.95 2.29 10.12
CA VAL A 193 -2.99 0.92 9.62
C VAL A 193 -4.12 0.76 8.62
N PHE A 194 -3.79 0.62 7.34
CA PHE A 194 -4.76 0.20 6.35
C PHE A 194 -5.07 -1.29 6.55
N GLN A 195 -6.21 -1.59 7.18
CA GLN A 195 -6.72 -2.95 7.28
C GLN A 195 -7.38 -3.31 5.93
N HIS A 196 -6.63 -3.97 5.06
CA HIS A 196 -7.07 -4.34 3.71
C HIS A 196 -8.01 -5.54 3.80
N LEU A 197 -9.31 -5.26 3.71
CA LEU A 197 -10.34 -6.30 3.62
C LEU A 197 -10.44 -6.85 2.19
N PRO A 198 -10.51 -8.18 2.02
CA PRO A 198 -10.45 -8.79 0.70
C PRO A 198 -11.61 -8.32 -0.17
N PHE A 199 -11.32 -7.98 -1.42
CA PHE A 199 -12.32 -7.59 -2.42
C PHE A 199 -13.11 -6.30 -2.12
N CYS A 200 -12.70 -5.47 -1.15
CA CYS A 200 -13.29 -4.15 -0.86
C CYS A 200 -12.51 -3.00 -1.52
N ALA A 201 -12.14 -3.14 -2.79
CA ALA A 201 -11.28 -2.21 -3.53
C ALA A 201 -9.91 -1.87 -2.89
N GLY A 202 -9.43 -2.69 -1.94
CA GLY A 202 -8.18 -2.40 -1.23
C GLY A 202 -6.92 -2.37 -2.11
N SER A 203 -6.89 -3.06 -3.25
CA SER A 203 -5.80 -2.90 -4.23
C SER A 203 -5.74 -1.50 -4.84
N SER A 204 -6.90 -0.87 -5.06
CA SER A 204 -6.98 0.51 -5.56
C SER A 204 -6.56 1.51 -4.48
N MET A 205 -6.93 1.25 -3.23
CA MET A 205 -6.43 2.04 -2.09
C MET A 205 -4.91 1.91 -1.93
N GLN A 206 -4.38 0.68 -1.94
CA GLN A 206 -2.94 0.41 -1.86
C GLN A 206 -2.17 1.13 -2.97
N PHE A 207 -2.68 1.10 -4.20
CA PHE A 207 -2.06 1.82 -5.31
C PHE A 207 -2.00 3.32 -5.03
N SER A 208 -3.11 3.91 -4.58
CA SER A 208 -3.21 5.36 -4.33
C SER A 208 -2.33 5.81 -3.17
N LEU A 209 -2.31 5.04 -2.08
CA LEU A 209 -1.37 5.24 -0.98
C LEU A 209 0.07 5.12 -1.47
N GLY A 210 0.39 4.17 -2.35
CA GLY A 210 1.74 4.01 -2.91
C GLY A 210 2.22 5.19 -3.78
N LEU A 211 1.35 6.11 -4.17
CA LEU A 211 1.73 7.34 -4.88
C LEU A 211 2.15 8.47 -3.93
N VAL A 212 1.73 8.42 -2.67
CA VAL A 212 1.87 9.53 -1.71
C VAL A 212 2.55 9.12 -0.40
N VAL A 213 2.57 7.83 -0.07
CA VAL A 213 3.29 7.26 1.07
C VAL A 213 4.48 6.44 0.57
N PRO A 214 5.72 6.70 1.03
CA PRO A 214 6.90 5.96 0.59
C PRO A 214 6.80 4.48 0.95
N TRP A 215 7.20 3.61 0.02
CA TRP A 215 7.11 2.16 0.23
C TRP A 215 8.07 1.68 1.33
N SER A 216 9.24 2.31 1.46
CA SER A 216 10.24 2.04 2.50
C SER A 216 9.76 2.44 3.90
N ARG A 217 8.87 3.44 3.98
CA ARG A 217 8.21 3.93 5.19
C ARG A 217 6.88 3.20 5.43
N THR A 218 6.59 2.16 4.65
CA THR A 218 5.37 1.36 4.77
C THR A 218 5.69 -0.08 5.17
N LEU A 219 5.17 -0.53 6.32
CA LEU A 219 5.24 -1.93 6.71
C LEU A 219 4.17 -2.73 5.94
N GLN A 220 4.61 -3.68 5.12
CA GLN A 220 3.73 -4.50 4.29
C GLN A 220 3.49 -5.88 4.92
N ILE A 221 2.26 -6.15 5.35
CA ILE A 221 1.80 -7.45 5.83
C ILE A 221 0.82 -8.04 4.80
N SER A 222 1.36 -8.77 3.83
CA SER A 222 0.60 -9.39 2.74
C SER A 222 -0.23 -10.57 3.21
N ARG A 223 -1.28 -10.93 2.47
CA ARG A 223 -2.18 -12.05 2.84
C ARG A 223 -1.43 -13.38 3.01
N ARG A 224 -0.67 -13.82 1.99
CA ARG A 224 -0.05 -15.17 1.92
C ARG A 224 1.13 -15.32 2.87
N TRP A 225 1.97 -14.29 2.95
CA TRP A 225 3.21 -14.29 3.73
C TRP A 225 3.06 -13.57 5.08
N GLY A 226 1.84 -13.19 5.46
CA GLY A 226 1.58 -12.24 6.52
C GLY A 226 2.15 -12.64 7.87
N LEU A 227 2.00 -13.90 8.27
CA LEU A 227 2.55 -14.39 9.54
C LEU A 227 4.08 -14.27 9.58
N LEU A 228 4.77 -14.63 8.49
CA LEU A 228 6.22 -14.47 8.41
C LEU A 228 6.63 -12.99 8.48
N GLN A 229 5.84 -12.10 7.87
CA GLN A 229 6.08 -10.66 7.91
C GLN A 229 5.77 -10.04 9.28
N VAL A 230 4.75 -10.55 10.00
CA VAL A 230 4.46 -10.17 11.38
C VAL A 230 5.61 -10.55 12.29
N LYS A 231 6.15 -11.77 12.15
CA LYS A 231 7.34 -12.20 12.91
C LYS A 231 8.52 -11.26 12.69
N GLN A 232 8.74 -10.82 11.44
CA GLN A 232 9.78 -9.84 11.12
C GLN A 232 9.46 -8.46 11.68
N ALA A 233 8.20 -8.01 11.61
CA ALA A 233 7.76 -6.73 12.16
C ALA A 233 7.97 -6.64 13.67
N SER A 234 7.73 -7.73 14.41
CA SER A 234 7.97 -7.81 15.85
C SER A 234 9.45 -7.70 16.25
N ALA A 235 10.37 -7.85 15.29
CA ALA A 235 11.81 -7.75 15.51
C ALA A 235 12.38 -6.35 15.14
N LEU A 236 11.54 -5.42 14.67
CA LEU A 236 11.97 -4.07 14.34
C LEU A 236 12.38 -3.30 15.61
N GLY A 237 13.48 -2.56 15.52
CA GLY A 237 13.91 -1.66 16.59
C GLY A 237 13.02 -0.42 16.70
N PRO A 238 13.04 0.30 17.84
CA PRO A 238 12.26 1.52 18.04
C PRO A 238 12.50 2.59 16.97
N HIS A 239 13.75 2.74 16.49
CA HIS A 239 14.09 3.66 15.41
C HIS A 239 13.39 3.27 14.09
N GLU A 240 13.48 2.00 13.67
CA GLU A 240 12.81 1.52 12.45
C GLU A 240 11.29 1.72 12.53
N VAL A 241 10.71 1.51 13.71
CA VAL A 241 9.27 1.70 13.94
C VAL A 241 8.88 3.19 13.94
N ALA A 242 9.71 4.08 14.48
CA ALA A 242 9.49 5.53 14.46
C ALA A 242 9.47 6.08 13.02
N GLU A 243 10.29 5.50 12.15
CA GLU A 243 10.39 5.86 10.74
C GLU A 243 9.17 5.46 9.89
N LEU A 244 8.30 4.59 10.37
CA LEU A 244 7.10 4.16 9.63
C LEU A 244 6.06 5.27 9.56
N MET A 245 5.47 5.41 8.36
CA MET A 245 4.33 6.29 8.07
C MET A 245 3.03 5.52 7.89
N LEU A 246 3.09 4.23 7.56
CA LEU A 246 1.90 3.41 7.28
C LEU A 246 2.17 1.93 7.57
N VAL A 247 1.17 1.21 8.05
CA VAL A 247 1.10 -0.25 7.94
C VAL A 247 0.02 -0.61 6.92
N HIS A 248 0.37 -1.40 5.91
CA HIS A 248 -0.61 -2.03 5.03
C HIS A 248 -0.80 -3.48 5.47
N GLN A 249 -1.94 -3.77 6.08
CA GLN A 249 -2.23 -5.05 6.69
C GLN A 249 -3.36 -5.79 5.97
N HIS A 250 -2.99 -6.76 5.15
CA HIS A 250 -3.94 -7.65 4.45
C HIS A 250 -4.10 -9.01 5.14
N HIS A 251 -3.07 -9.48 5.86
CA HIS A 251 -3.22 -10.61 6.76
C HIS A 251 -3.74 -10.13 8.13
N PRO A 252 -4.90 -10.61 8.59
CA PRO A 252 -5.52 -10.14 9.81
C PRO A 252 -4.79 -10.74 11.02
N TYR A 253 -4.09 -9.87 11.71
CA TYR A 253 -3.31 -10.19 12.90
C TYR A 253 -3.37 -9.01 13.88
N PRO A 254 -3.45 -9.22 15.20
CA PRO A 254 -3.37 -8.16 16.20
C PRO A 254 -1.93 -7.66 16.32
N LEU A 255 -1.47 -6.92 15.30
CA LEU A 255 -0.12 -6.38 15.23
C LEU A 255 0.10 -5.41 16.39
N ARG A 256 1.31 -5.47 16.97
CA ARG A 256 1.78 -4.50 17.95
C ARG A 256 3.20 -4.10 17.56
N LEU A 257 3.46 -2.80 17.56
CA LEU A 257 4.78 -2.24 17.30
C LEU A 257 5.22 -1.45 18.54
N ALA A 258 6.44 -1.70 19.01
CA ALA A 258 6.94 -1.09 20.22
C ALA A 258 6.94 0.45 20.10
N GLY A 259 6.41 1.15 21.12
CA GLY A 259 6.41 2.61 21.18
C GLY A 259 5.45 3.32 20.21
N ARG A 260 4.56 2.60 19.50
CA ARG A 260 3.55 3.22 18.62
C ARG A 260 2.17 2.69 18.92
N GLN A 261 1.23 3.60 19.12
CA GLN A 261 -0.20 3.28 19.02
C GLN A 261 -0.54 3.04 17.55
N LEU A 262 -1.40 2.05 17.28
CA LEU A 262 -1.91 1.78 15.95
C LEU A 262 -3.35 2.26 15.85
N ARG A 263 -3.70 2.96 14.77
CA ARG A 263 -5.07 3.37 14.47
C ARG A 263 -5.45 2.87 13.10
N HIS A 264 -6.54 2.11 13.01
CA HIS A 264 -6.91 1.43 11.78
C HIS A 264 -7.80 2.30 10.90
N PHE A 265 -7.77 2.03 9.60
CA PHE A 265 -8.82 2.46 8.69
C PHE A 265 -9.09 1.37 7.66
N THR A 266 -10.29 1.37 7.09
CA THR A 266 -10.67 0.36 6.10
C THR A 266 -11.80 0.84 5.20
N VAL A 267 -12.19 -0.01 4.25
CA VAL A 267 -13.33 0.17 3.36
C VAL A 267 -14.17 -1.10 3.42
N LEU A 268 -15.46 -0.95 3.71
CA LEU A 268 -16.45 -2.04 3.71
C LEU A 268 -17.09 -2.21 2.33
N ARG A 269 -17.64 -3.38 2.08
CA ARG A 269 -18.38 -3.73 0.86
C ARG A 269 -19.59 -4.57 1.23
N ASP A 270 -20.69 -4.42 0.49
CA ASP A 270 -21.82 -5.35 0.55
C ASP A 270 -21.29 -6.81 0.46
N PRO A 271 -21.63 -7.69 1.43
CA PRO A 271 -21.02 -9.00 1.57
C PRO A 271 -21.30 -9.92 0.38
N VAL A 272 -22.49 -9.84 -0.22
CA VAL A 272 -22.83 -10.64 -1.41
C VAL A 272 -21.96 -10.22 -2.59
N SER A 273 -21.86 -8.91 -2.84
CA SER A 273 -21.00 -8.31 -3.85
C SER A 273 -19.52 -8.65 -3.62
N GLN A 274 -19.07 -8.70 -2.37
CA GLN A 274 -17.72 -9.10 -1.98
C GLN A 274 -17.43 -10.56 -2.34
N ILE A 275 -18.29 -11.50 -1.93
CA ILE A 275 -18.15 -12.93 -2.21
C ILE A 275 -18.17 -13.18 -3.73
N ARG A 276 -19.13 -12.57 -4.44
CA ARG A 276 -19.21 -12.63 -5.90
C ARG A 276 -17.92 -12.10 -6.54
N SER A 277 -17.39 -10.99 -6.05
CA SER A 277 -16.14 -10.44 -6.58
C SER A 277 -14.94 -11.33 -6.28
N GLY A 278 -14.96 -12.06 -5.18
CA GLY A 278 -13.93 -13.03 -4.83
C GLY A 278 -13.90 -14.19 -5.80
N PHE A 279 -15.07 -14.77 -6.09
CA PHE A 279 -15.24 -15.85 -7.06
C PHE A 279 -14.67 -15.50 -8.44
N TYR A 280 -15.19 -14.44 -9.08
CA TYR A 280 -14.77 -14.07 -10.44
C TYR A 280 -13.31 -13.61 -10.51
N LYS A 281 -12.79 -12.93 -9.49
CA LYS A 281 -11.37 -12.53 -9.48
C LYS A 281 -10.43 -13.71 -9.35
N ARG A 282 -10.80 -14.75 -8.59
CA ARG A 282 -9.99 -15.97 -8.45
C ARG A 282 -9.97 -16.78 -9.74
N ALA A 283 -11.12 -16.89 -10.42
CA ALA A 283 -11.20 -17.52 -11.73
C ALA A 283 -10.32 -16.80 -12.78
N ALA A 284 -10.19 -15.47 -12.68
CA ALA A 284 -9.44 -14.67 -13.64
C ALA A 284 -7.94 -14.46 -13.30
N ARG A 285 -7.45 -14.86 -12.11
CA ARG A 285 -6.09 -14.52 -11.65
C ARG A 285 -5.45 -15.57 -10.73
N ASP A 286 -4.28 -16.06 -11.13
CA ASP A 286 -3.52 -17.10 -10.41
C ASP A 286 -2.83 -16.63 -9.10
N LYS A 287 -2.83 -15.32 -8.81
CA LYS A 287 -2.07 -14.74 -7.68
C LYS A 287 -2.92 -14.44 -6.44
N ILE A 288 -4.21 -14.76 -6.47
CA ILE A 288 -5.12 -14.54 -5.34
C ILE A 288 -5.12 -15.81 -4.48
N ILE A 289 -5.14 -15.66 -3.16
CA ILE A 289 -5.32 -16.82 -2.26
C ILE A 289 -6.68 -17.45 -2.57
N THR A 290 -6.69 -18.74 -2.83
CA THR A 290 -7.91 -19.48 -3.18
C THR A 290 -8.61 -19.99 -1.93
N THR A 291 -9.83 -20.48 -2.10
CA THR A 291 -10.49 -21.34 -1.14
C THR A 291 -10.06 -22.77 -1.43
N ARG A 292 -10.37 -23.72 -0.57
CA ARG A 292 -10.27 -25.16 -0.89
C ARG A 292 -11.40 -25.62 -1.83
N ASP A 293 -12.20 -24.69 -2.31
CA ASP A 293 -13.20 -24.93 -3.33
C ASP A 293 -12.54 -25.20 -4.69
N SER A 294 -12.32 -26.48 -4.97
CA SER A 294 -11.78 -26.95 -6.25
C SER A 294 -12.86 -27.53 -7.17
N LYS A 295 -14.14 -27.51 -6.76
CA LYS A 295 -15.20 -28.29 -7.40
C LYS A 295 -16.36 -27.47 -7.93
N SER A 296 -16.57 -26.25 -7.43
CA SER A 296 -17.68 -25.43 -7.89
C SER A 296 -17.56 -25.07 -9.36
N ALA A 297 -18.50 -25.51 -10.18
CA ALA A 297 -18.58 -25.19 -11.61
C ALA A 297 -19.09 -23.76 -11.85
N GLY A 298 -19.83 -23.19 -10.89
CA GLY A 298 -20.43 -21.86 -11.01
C GLY A 298 -20.62 -21.16 -9.65
N PHE A 299 -21.12 -19.92 -9.71
CA PHE A 299 -21.26 -19.08 -8.52
C PHE A 299 -22.24 -19.65 -7.48
N ALA A 300 -23.32 -20.31 -7.91
CA ALA A 300 -24.29 -20.93 -7.00
C ALA A 300 -23.67 -22.03 -6.13
N GLU A 301 -22.88 -22.92 -6.73
CA GLU A 301 -22.16 -23.97 -6.00
C GLU A 301 -21.09 -23.39 -5.07
N HIS A 302 -20.42 -22.31 -5.51
CA HIS A 302 -19.46 -21.59 -4.68
C HIS A 302 -20.12 -20.90 -3.48
N ALA A 303 -21.34 -20.38 -3.65
CA ALA A 303 -22.12 -19.82 -2.56
C ALA A 303 -22.46 -20.89 -1.51
N ASP A 304 -22.89 -22.07 -1.96
CA ASP A 304 -23.15 -23.20 -1.07
C ASP A 304 -21.88 -23.64 -0.33
N TYR A 305 -20.75 -23.70 -1.04
CA TYR A 305 -19.45 -23.98 -0.43
C TYR A 305 -19.11 -22.96 0.65
N THR A 306 -19.26 -21.66 0.35
CA THR A 306 -18.94 -20.56 1.26
C THR A 306 -19.72 -20.68 2.57
N ILE A 307 -21.02 -21.00 2.49
CA ILE A 307 -21.88 -21.22 3.65
C ILE A 307 -21.41 -22.46 4.44
N ARG A 308 -21.28 -23.62 3.78
CA ARG A 308 -20.91 -24.88 4.44
C ARG A 308 -19.52 -24.84 5.07
N ALA A 309 -18.57 -24.13 4.46
CA ALA A 309 -17.19 -24.00 4.94
C ALA A 309 -17.03 -22.93 6.03
N GLY A 310 -18.10 -22.23 6.42
CA GLY A 310 -18.04 -21.18 7.44
C GLY A 310 -17.29 -19.92 6.99
N LEU A 311 -17.22 -19.68 5.69
CA LEU A 311 -16.59 -18.51 5.06
C LEU A 311 -17.56 -17.33 4.88
N THR A 312 -18.62 -17.30 5.69
CA THR A 312 -19.53 -16.16 5.82
C THR A 312 -19.11 -15.25 6.97
N ASN A 313 -19.64 -14.02 7.00
CA ASN A 313 -19.31 -12.98 7.98
C ASN A 313 -17.79 -12.70 8.05
N MET A 314 -17.10 -12.78 6.91
CA MET A 314 -15.63 -12.70 6.82
C MET A 314 -15.11 -11.32 7.16
N LEU A 315 -15.84 -10.24 6.85
CA LEU A 315 -15.43 -8.88 7.21
C LEU A 315 -15.40 -8.73 8.73
N ALA A 316 -16.51 -9.07 9.40
CA ALA A 316 -16.63 -9.01 10.86
C ALA A 316 -15.55 -9.87 11.52
N LYS A 317 -15.38 -11.12 11.09
CA LYS A 317 -14.36 -12.04 11.61
C LYS A 317 -12.93 -11.50 11.46
N MET A 318 -12.65 -10.81 10.36
CA MET A 318 -11.35 -10.14 10.16
C MET A 318 -11.17 -8.89 11.02
N ILE A 319 -12.22 -8.08 11.19
CA ILE A 319 -12.22 -6.87 12.02
C ILE A 319 -11.91 -7.24 13.47
N VAL A 320 -12.63 -8.22 14.03
CA VAL A 320 -12.49 -8.61 15.45
C VAL A 320 -11.12 -9.19 15.79
N THR A 321 -10.25 -9.50 14.81
CA THR A 321 -8.89 -9.98 15.09
C THR A 321 -8.06 -9.02 15.95
N THR A 322 -8.41 -7.73 15.96
CA THR A 322 -7.80 -6.70 16.81
C THR A 322 -8.55 -6.47 18.14
N HIS A 323 -9.69 -7.13 18.35
CA HIS A 323 -10.46 -7.05 19.59
C HIS A 323 -9.70 -7.65 20.79
N PRO A 324 -9.68 -7.01 21.97
CA PRO A 324 -8.92 -7.47 23.14
C PRO A 324 -9.10 -8.96 23.48
N GLU A 325 -10.33 -9.48 23.37
CA GLU A 325 -10.63 -10.89 23.63
C GLU A 325 -9.87 -11.86 22.69
N LEU A 326 -9.76 -11.53 21.40
CA LEU A 326 -9.07 -12.37 20.41
C LEU A 326 -7.56 -12.22 20.44
N VAL A 327 -7.04 -11.05 20.86
CA VAL A 327 -5.59 -10.84 21.00
C VAL A 327 -4.94 -11.93 21.86
N SER A 328 -5.60 -12.33 22.94
CA SER A 328 -5.11 -13.38 23.84
C SER A 328 -5.03 -14.76 23.16
N ALA A 329 -6.02 -15.11 22.33
CA ALA A 329 -6.02 -16.35 21.56
C ALA A 329 -4.89 -16.37 20.53
N TYR A 330 -4.70 -15.28 19.79
CA TYR A 330 -3.60 -15.12 18.84
C TYR A 330 -2.24 -15.24 19.54
N ARG A 331 -2.05 -14.59 20.69
CA ARG A 331 -0.81 -14.71 21.46
C ARG A 331 -0.51 -16.15 21.85
N ARG A 332 -1.52 -16.93 22.27
CA ARG A 332 -1.33 -18.36 22.59
C ARG A 332 -0.97 -19.18 21.35
N ARG A 333 -1.64 -18.94 20.22
CA ARG A 333 -1.43 -19.68 18.97
C ARG A 333 -0.04 -19.46 18.37
N TYR A 334 0.49 -18.25 18.49
CA TYR A 334 1.72 -17.81 17.83
C TYR A 334 2.89 -17.59 18.80
N ARG A 335 2.94 -18.32 19.93
CA ARG A 335 4.07 -18.23 20.89
C ARG A 335 5.38 -18.74 20.32
N GLN A 336 5.32 -19.75 19.44
CA GLN A 336 6.50 -20.45 18.95
C GLN A 336 6.90 -19.95 17.55
N PRO A 337 8.21 -19.79 17.27
CA PRO A 337 8.69 -19.32 15.97
C PRO A 337 8.23 -20.16 14.77
N THR A 338 7.95 -21.46 14.99
CA THR A 338 7.45 -22.42 13.99
C THR A 338 5.98 -22.24 13.65
N SER A 339 5.23 -21.49 14.47
CA SER A 339 3.80 -21.22 14.23
C SER A 339 3.55 -20.18 13.14
N TYR A 340 4.60 -19.47 12.71
CA TYR A 340 4.51 -18.46 11.66
C TYR A 340 4.82 -19.08 10.30
N THR A 341 3.80 -19.61 9.63
CA THR A 341 3.91 -20.22 8.30
C THR A 341 3.16 -19.41 7.24
N MET A 342 3.43 -19.66 5.96
CA MET A 342 2.58 -19.13 4.89
C MET A 342 1.22 -19.86 4.89
N ILE A 343 0.21 -19.20 4.32
CA ILE A 343 -1.10 -19.80 4.05
C ILE A 343 -1.31 -19.99 2.54
N ASN A 344 -1.91 -21.11 2.17
CA ASN A 344 -2.27 -21.45 0.79
C ASN A 344 -3.75 -21.19 0.50
N TYR A 345 -4.59 -21.33 1.53
CA TYR A 345 -6.04 -21.18 1.43
C TYR A 345 -6.60 -20.22 2.48
N GLU A 346 -7.74 -19.59 2.21
CA GLU A 346 -8.42 -18.71 3.18
C GLU A 346 -8.79 -19.45 4.48
N GLU A 347 -9.16 -20.71 4.37
CA GLU A 347 -9.56 -21.61 5.46
C GLU A 347 -8.44 -21.82 6.50
N GLU A 348 -7.18 -21.53 6.14
CA GLU A 348 -6.03 -21.64 7.04
C GLU A 348 -5.85 -20.41 7.94
N LEU A 349 -6.65 -19.37 7.75
CA LEU A 349 -6.60 -18.17 8.58
C LEU A 349 -7.15 -18.44 9.97
N PHE A 350 -6.30 -18.24 10.98
CA PHE A 350 -6.61 -18.59 12.36
C PHE A 350 -7.88 -17.94 12.92
N PHE A 351 -8.30 -16.75 12.45
CA PHE A 351 -9.54 -16.16 12.93
C PHE A 351 -10.76 -17.03 12.62
N LEU A 352 -10.76 -17.84 11.56
CA LEU A 352 -11.89 -18.73 11.24
C LEU A 352 -12.08 -19.75 12.36
N ASP A 353 -11.00 -20.37 12.80
CA ASP A 353 -11.01 -21.28 13.96
C ASP A 353 -11.36 -20.53 15.26
N ALA A 354 -10.70 -19.39 15.50
CA ALA A 354 -10.88 -18.62 16.74
C ALA A 354 -12.30 -18.04 16.92
N THR A 355 -13.04 -17.83 15.83
CA THR A 355 -14.40 -17.29 15.83
C THR A 355 -15.47 -18.35 15.57
N ARG A 356 -15.10 -19.62 15.36
CA ARG A 356 -16.01 -20.69 14.92
C ARG A 356 -17.23 -20.89 15.84
N LEU A 357 -17.06 -20.66 17.14
CA LEU A 357 -18.09 -20.87 18.16
C LEU A 357 -18.77 -19.56 18.59
N PHE A 358 -18.50 -18.44 17.93
CA PHE A 358 -19.16 -17.19 18.26
C PHE A 358 -20.58 -17.21 17.72
N SER A 359 -21.55 -16.81 18.55
CA SER A 359 -22.86 -16.45 18.06
C SER A 359 -22.76 -15.20 17.17
N GLU A 360 -23.70 -15.04 16.24
CA GLU A 360 -23.77 -13.85 15.39
C GLU A 360 -23.89 -12.57 16.23
N GLU A 361 -24.69 -12.60 17.29
CA GLU A 361 -24.83 -11.49 18.24
C GLU A 361 -23.49 -11.10 18.89
N ARG A 362 -22.71 -12.11 19.35
CA ARG A 362 -21.39 -11.86 19.92
C ARG A 362 -20.44 -11.27 18.88
N LEU A 363 -20.42 -11.84 17.67
CA LEU A 363 -19.55 -11.37 16.60
C LEU A 363 -19.88 -9.93 16.21
N LEU A 364 -21.17 -9.60 16.07
CA LEU A 364 -21.65 -8.25 15.76
C LEU A 364 -21.26 -7.24 16.84
N ARG A 365 -21.50 -7.56 18.11
CA ARG A 365 -21.11 -6.71 19.24
C ARG A 365 -19.61 -6.42 19.24
N MET A 366 -18.78 -7.46 19.18
CA MET A 366 -17.32 -7.31 19.16
C MET A 366 -16.84 -6.52 17.95
N ALA A 367 -17.47 -6.70 16.78
CA ALA A 367 -17.12 -5.96 15.58
C ALA A 367 -17.43 -4.47 15.73
N ARG A 368 -18.59 -4.10 16.28
CA ARG A 368 -18.94 -2.70 16.60
C ARG A 368 -17.95 -2.08 17.57
N GLU A 369 -17.71 -2.74 18.70
CA GLU A 369 -16.72 -2.30 19.70
C GLU A 369 -15.34 -2.09 19.06
N THR A 370 -14.91 -3.02 18.21
CA THR A 370 -13.61 -2.93 17.53
C THR A 370 -13.56 -1.75 16.56
N LEU A 371 -14.59 -1.56 15.72
CA LEU A 371 -14.64 -0.48 14.74
C LEU A 371 -14.68 0.88 15.45
N ASP A 372 -15.55 1.05 16.44
CA ASP A 372 -15.70 2.30 17.18
C ASP A 372 -14.44 2.68 17.97
N HIS A 373 -13.77 1.71 18.59
CA HIS A 373 -12.60 2.00 19.42
C HIS A 373 -11.28 2.08 18.64
N ASN A 374 -11.08 1.27 17.60
CA ASN A 374 -9.78 1.12 16.94
C ASN A 374 -9.67 1.79 15.58
N PHE A 375 -10.78 2.14 14.92
CA PHE A 375 -10.75 2.70 13.57
C PHE A 375 -10.93 4.22 13.60
N SER A 376 -10.07 4.95 12.87
CA SER A 376 -10.25 6.38 12.63
C SER A 376 -11.25 6.65 11.52
N VAL A 377 -11.27 5.78 10.49
CA VAL A 377 -12.16 5.88 9.34
C VAL A 377 -12.61 4.50 8.91
N VAL A 378 -13.91 4.35 8.71
CA VAL A 378 -14.52 3.18 8.06
C VAL A 378 -15.24 3.70 6.81
N GLY A 379 -14.56 3.63 5.67
CA GLY A 379 -15.15 3.96 4.37
C GLY A 379 -16.06 2.85 3.88
N THR A 380 -16.79 3.12 2.79
CA THR A 380 -17.70 2.17 2.17
C THR A 380 -17.55 2.19 0.65
N MET A 381 -17.75 1.04 0.02
CA MET A 381 -17.81 0.91 -1.44
C MET A 381 -18.99 1.67 -2.07
N ALA A 382 -20.02 2.03 -1.30
CA ALA A 382 -21.11 2.90 -1.76
C ALA A 382 -20.59 4.28 -2.18
N HIS A 383 -19.63 4.81 -1.41
CA HIS A 383 -18.98 6.11 -1.65
C HIS A 383 -17.47 5.93 -1.80
N LEU A 384 -17.04 5.07 -2.74
CA LEU A 384 -15.66 4.61 -2.84
C LEU A 384 -14.63 5.76 -2.89
N ALA A 385 -14.88 6.77 -3.72
CA ALA A 385 -13.95 7.88 -3.92
C ALA A 385 -13.82 8.71 -2.63
N ALA A 386 -14.93 9.06 -2.00
CA ALA A 386 -14.94 9.75 -0.70
C ALA A 386 -14.28 8.89 0.40
N GLY A 387 -14.61 7.60 0.47
CA GLY A 387 -14.03 6.65 1.43
C GLY A 387 -12.51 6.57 1.33
N HIS A 388 -11.96 6.47 0.12
CA HIS A 388 -10.52 6.45 -0.09
C HIS A 388 -9.84 7.79 0.22
N LEU A 389 -10.48 8.93 -0.08
CA LEU A 389 -9.94 10.24 0.30
C LEU A 389 -9.89 10.41 1.81
N ALA A 390 -10.96 10.03 2.54
CA ALA A 390 -10.98 10.05 4.00
C ALA A 390 -9.91 9.12 4.59
N CYS A 391 -9.76 7.91 4.04
CA CYS A 391 -8.69 6.98 4.44
C CYS A 391 -7.29 7.53 4.14
N THR A 392 -7.09 8.25 3.03
CA THR A 392 -5.80 8.86 2.70
C THR A 392 -5.50 10.03 3.65
N ALA A 393 -6.51 10.84 4.00
CA ALA A 393 -6.38 11.89 5.01
C ALA A 393 -5.94 11.34 6.37
N ALA A 394 -6.42 10.16 6.77
CA ALA A 394 -6.00 9.48 7.99
C ALA A 394 -4.52 9.06 8.00
N THR A 395 -3.84 9.07 6.86
CA THR A 395 -2.39 8.82 6.79
C THR A 395 -1.53 10.07 7.00
N GLY A 396 -2.14 11.26 7.01
CA GLY A 396 -1.41 12.52 7.08
C GLY A 396 -0.74 12.96 5.78
N ALA A 397 -0.95 12.23 4.67
CA ALA A 397 -0.46 12.64 3.36
C ALA A 397 -1.04 14.03 2.97
N PRO A 398 -0.20 14.98 2.50
CA PRO A 398 -0.67 16.32 2.13
C PRO A 398 -1.42 16.35 0.79
N VAL A 399 -1.28 15.29 0.00
CA VAL A 399 -1.89 15.13 -1.33
C VAL A 399 -2.54 13.75 -1.37
N ALA A 400 -3.72 13.66 -1.97
CA ALA A 400 -4.44 12.40 -2.18
C ALA A 400 -4.83 12.23 -3.65
N HIS A 401 -4.67 11.00 -4.15
CA HIS A 401 -5.14 10.63 -5.47
C HIS A 401 -6.68 10.52 -5.47
N GLN A 402 -7.33 11.30 -6.34
CA GLN A 402 -8.76 11.24 -6.63
C GLN A 402 -9.03 9.96 -7.43
N LEU A 403 -9.37 8.90 -6.72
CA LEU A 403 -9.55 7.58 -7.30
C LEU A 403 -10.77 7.50 -8.23
N SER A 404 -10.55 6.88 -9.39
CA SER A 404 -11.56 6.11 -10.10
C SER A 404 -11.31 4.61 -9.88
N HIS A 405 -12.37 3.78 -9.79
CA HIS A 405 -12.24 2.35 -9.52
C HIS A 405 -11.37 1.66 -10.60
N ARG A 406 -10.14 1.23 -10.24
CA ARG A 406 -9.16 0.68 -11.21
C ARG A 406 -9.27 -0.84 -11.43
N GLY A 407 -10.32 -1.50 -10.94
CA GLY A 407 -10.51 -2.94 -11.07
C GLY A 407 -11.63 -3.33 -12.03
N ARG A 408 -11.37 -4.20 -13.01
CA ARG A 408 -12.42 -5.05 -13.57
C ARG A 408 -12.59 -6.23 -12.63
N SER A 409 -13.72 -6.34 -11.94
CA SER A 409 -14.03 -7.49 -11.08
C SER A 409 -14.24 -8.77 -11.89
N GLY A 410 -14.41 -8.65 -13.22
CA GLY A 410 -14.80 -9.75 -14.10
C GLY A 410 -16.23 -10.22 -13.85
N GLN A 411 -16.98 -9.50 -13.01
CA GLN A 411 -18.38 -9.80 -12.73
C GLN A 411 -19.24 -9.50 -13.96
N PRO A 412 -20.23 -10.36 -14.27
CA PRO A 412 -21.30 -10.01 -15.19
C PRO A 412 -21.99 -8.71 -14.76
N THR A 413 -22.39 -7.89 -15.72
CA THR A 413 -22.96 -6.55 -15.49
C THR A 413 -24.35 -6.59 -14.86
N GLU A 414 -25.06 -7.72 -14.96
CA GLU A 414 -26.39 -7.89 -14.40
C GLU A 414 -26.34 -8.50 -12.98
N PRO A 415 -26.96 -7.84 -11.98
CA PRO A 415 -27.19 -8.44 -10.68
C PRO A 415 -28.21 -9.56 -10.83
N ASP A 416 -27.81 -10.79 -10.55
CA ASP A 416 -28.72 -11.92 -10.53
C ASP A 416 -29.41 -11.91 -9.16
N GLN A 417 -30.51 -11.17 -9.01
CA GLN A 417 -31.30 -11.07 -7.77
C GLN A 417 -32.07 -12.38 -7.46
N GLY A 418 -31.45 -13.52 -7.73
CA GLY A 418 -32.02 -14.85 -7.59
C GLY A 418 -31.91 -15.41 -6.16
N PRO A 419 -32.39 -16.65 -5.97
CA PRO A 419 -32.37 -17.35 -4.69
C PRO A 419 -30.99 -17.46 -4.02
N VAL A 420 -29.92 -17.44 -4.81
CA VAL A 420 -28.53 -17.52 -4.32
C VAL A 420 -28.13 -16.27 -3.54
N GLU A 421 -28.46 -15.07 -4.03
CA GLU A 421 -28.10 -13.82 -3.37
C GLU A 421 -28.84 -13.68 -2.03
N ARG A 422 -30.13 -14.06 -1.98
CA ARG A 422 -30.91 -14.03 -0.73
C ARG A 422 -30.31 -14.93 0.35
N ARG A 423 -30.00 -16.19 -0.02
CA ARG A 423 -29.36 -17.15 0.90
C ARG A 423 -28.00 -16.67 1.39
N LEU A 424 -27.20 -16.07 0.52
CA LEU A 424 -25.92 -15.49 0.92
C LEU A 424 -26.11 -14.31 1.87
N ARG A 425 -27.09 -13.43 1.61
CA ARG A 425 -27.39 -12.28 2.49
C ARG A 425 -27.82 -12.74 3.87
N GLU A 426 -28.71 -13.74 3.95
CA GLU A 426 -29.14 -14.37 5.21
C GLU A 426 -27.94 -14.97 5.97
N ALA A 427 -27.07 -15.72 5.28
CA ALA A 427 -25.90 -16.34 5.91
C ALA A 427 -24.79 -15.34 6.30
N ASN A 428 -24.87 -14.09 5.81
CA ASN A 428 -23.94 -13.00 6.11
C ASN A 428 -24.62 -11.86 6.90
N GLY A 429 -25.58 -12.20 7.77
CA GLY A 429 -26.38 -11.21 8.51
C GLY A 429 -25.56 -10.20 9.31
N VAL A 430 -24.42 -10.62 9.89
CA VAL A 430 -23.53 -9.72 10.65
C VAL A 430 -22.81 -8.75 9.73
N ASP A 431 -22.19 -9.23 8.65
CA ASP A 431 -21.50 -8.37 7.68
C ASP A 431 -22.48 -7.40 7.00
N GLN A 432 -23.71 -7.85 6.74
CA GLN A 432 -24.76 -7.02 6.16
C GLN A 432 -25.13 -5.87 7.10
N GLN A 433 -25.45 -6.16 8.36
CA GLN A 433 -25.78 -5.13 9.35
C GLN A 433 -24.64 -4.13 9.54
N LEU A 434 -23.39 -4.60 9.62
CA LEU A 434 -22.23 -3.72 9.72
C LEU A 434 -22.05 -2.85 8.47
N PHE A 435 -22.27 -3.39 7.28
CA PHE A 435 -22.16 -2.63 6.03
C PHE A 435 -23.20 -1.50 5.97
N ASP A 436 -24.46 -1.80 6.30
CA ASP A 436 -25.54 -0.82 6.27
C ASP A 436 -25.32 0.27 7.33
N GLU A 437 -25.08 -0.12 8.59
CA GLU A 437 -24.86 0.80 9.71
C GLU A 437 -23.66 1.74 9.47
N TYR A 438 -22.53 1.21 9.01
CA TYR A 438 -21.34 2.02 8.79
C TYR A 438 -21.39 2.81 7.47
N THR A 439 -22.23 2.42 6.52
CA THR A 439 -22.53 3.25 5.34
C THR A 439 -23.33 4.48 5.76
N GLU A 440 -24.42 4.30 6.52
CA GLU A 440 -25.21 5.42 7.05
C GLU A 440 -24.37 6.37 7.92
N ARG A 441 -23.55 5.83 8.83
CA ARG A 441 -22.62 6.63 9.64
C ARG A 441 -21.60 7.37 8.77
N PHE A 442 -21.07 6.72 7.72
CA PHE A 442 -20.12 7.37 6.82
C PHE A 442 -20.78 8.53 6.08
N GLU A 443 -21.98 8.33 5.54
CA GLU A 443 -22.80 9.35 4.90
C GLU A 443 -23.06 10.54 5.82
N ALA A 444 -23.49 10.29 7.06
CA ALA A 444 -23.73 11.33 8.04
C ALA A 444 -22.46 12.12 8.39
N HIS A 445 -21.33 11.44 8.61
CA HIS A 445 -20.08 12.08 9.04
C HIS A 445 -19.26 12.72 7.91
N HIS A 446 -19.52 12.33 6.66
CA HIS A 446 -18.74 12.75 5.48
C HIS A 446 -19.60 13.32 4.36
N ALA A 447 -20.81 13.79 4.65
CA ALA A 447 -21.73 14.39 3.67
C ALA A 447 -21.07 15.48 2.81
N ASP A 448 -20.26 16.37 3.41
CA ASP A 448 -19.52 17.39 2.68
C ASP A 448 -18.50 16.81 1.68
N LEU A 449 -17.82 15.73 2.07
CA LEU A 449 -16.84 15.06 1.21
C LEU A 449 -17.55 14.33 0.08
N ILE A 450 -18.64 13.63 0.38
CA ILE A 450 -19.48 12.95 -0.62
C ILE A 450 -19.98 13.96 -1.62
N ARG A 451 -20.59 15.08 -1.18
CA ARG A 451 -21.03 16.15 -2.08
C ARG A 451 -19.90 16.74 -2.92
N ALA A 452 -18.74 16.99 -2.32
CA ALA A 452 -17.60 17.56 -3.05
C ALA A 452 -17.00 16.63 -4.11
N VAL A 453 -17.14 15.30 -3.93
CA VAL A 453 -16.59 14.29 -4.84
C VAL A 453 -17.62 13.82 -5.87
N GLU A 454 -18.87 13.67 -5.46
CA GLU A 454 -19.94 13.01 -6.24
C GLU A 454 -20.97 14.01 -6.78
N GLY A 455 -21.14 15.17 -6.14
CA GLY A 455 -22.07 16.22 -6.56
C GLY A 455 -21.54 17.18 -7.63
N GLY A 456 -20.29 17.00 -8.06
CA GLY A 456 -19.65 17.81 -9.11
C GLY A 456 -19.88 17.30 -10.54
N VAL A 457 -20.98 16.58 -10.79
CA VAL A 457 -21.37 16.10 -12.13
C VAL A 457 -22.21 17.13 -12.85
#